data_AF-F5LA70-F1
#
_entry.id   AF-F5LA70-F1
#
_cell.length_a   1.000
_cell.length_b   1.000
_cell.length_c   1.000
_cell.angle_alpha   90.00
_cell.angle_beta   90.00
_cell.angle_gamma   90.00
#
_symmetry.space_group_name_H-M   'P 1'
#
loop_
_entity.id
_entity.type
_entity.pdbx_description
1 polymer ?
#
loop_
_entity_poly.entity_id
_entity_poly.type
_entity_poly.pdbx_seq_one_letter_code
_entity_poly.pdbx_strand_id
1 'polypeptide(L)'
;MMIDVIEKLRKLPTTAISDALGGLYHLDQAIKPLKEEWKVAGKACTVKLRAADNKMLLQAMREAEEGDVLVIDARGYTYNAICGDFMVELAKVLGIAGLVIDGAVRDVQGIKAVDLPVFCRGITVAASDKAGSGEVNVPISCAGAAVHPGDLIVGDADGVVVIPQEKVEAVLAKAQEKVQKDLEREAKVLASREAAIAYLDKALGS
;
A
#
# COMPACT_ATOMS: atom_id res chain seq x y z
N MET A 1 -20.19 -2.91 -7.63
CA MET A 1 -19.99 -1.54 -7.08
C MET A 1 -18.55 -1.41 -6.64
N MET A 2 -17.97 -0.20 -6.60
CA MET A 2 -16.55 0.02 -6.28
C MET A 2 -16.08 -0.67 -4.97
N ILE A 3 -16.93 -0.71 -3.94
CA ILE A 3 -16.65 -1.40 -2.67
C ILE A 3 -16.34 -2.91 -2.87
N ASP A 4 -17.09 -3.58 -3.75
CA ASP A 4 -16.88 -5.01 -4.06
C ASP A 4 -15.54 -5.24 -4.78
N VAL A 5 -15.12 -4.28 -5.60
CA VAL A 5 -13.83 -4.33 -6.32
C VAL A 5 -12.66 -4.18 -5.35
N ILE A 6 -12.74 -3.21 -4.43
CA ILE A 6 -11.71 -2.99 -3.40
C ILE A 6 -11.55 -4.24 -2.52
N GLU A 7 -12.66 -4.84 -2.07
CA GLU A 7 -12.62 -6.05 -1.24
C GLU A 7 -12.06 -7.27 -1.97
N LYS A 8 -12.31 -7.39 -3.28
CA LYS A 8 -11.68 -8.44 -4.09
C LYS A 8 -10.18 -8.21 -4.24
N LEU A 9 -9.77 -6.98 -4.56
CA LEU A 9 -8.36 -6.62 -4.69
C LEU A 9 -7.59 -6.82 -3.38
N ARG A 10 -8.19 -6.47 -2.23
CA ARG A 10 -7.61 -6.68 -0.89
C ARG A 10 -7.23 -8.13 -0.60
N LYS A 11 -7.96 -9.08 -1.19
CA LYS A 11 -7.73 -10.52 -0.98
C LYS A 11 -6.62 -11.08 -1.87
N LEU A 12 -6.29 -10.41 -2.97
CA LEU A 12 -5.24 -10.84 -3.88
C LEU A 12 -3.86 -10.47 -3.33
N PRO A 13 -2.83 -11.29 -3.59
CA PRO A 13 -1.44 -10.91 -3.31
C PRO A 13 -1.05 -9.67 -4.13
N THR A 14 -0.33 -8.72 -3.52
CA THR A 14 0.15 -7.53 -4.25
C THR A 14 1.07 -7.91 -5.41
N THR A 15 1.80 -9.01 -5.31
CA THR A 15 2.65 -9.57 -6.38
C THR A 15 1.85 -9.94 -7.64
N ALA A 16 0.68 -10.55 -7.50
CA ALA A 16 -0.20 -10.86 -8.63
C ALA A 16 -0.79 -9.58 -9.27
N ILE A 17 -1.09 -8.58 -8.45
CA ILE A 17 -1.54 -7.26 -8.94
C ILE A 17 -0.39 -6.55 -9.68
N SER A 18 0.82 -6.61 -9.15
CA SER A 18 2.04 -6.06 -9.75
C SER A 18 2.33 -6.71 -11.11
N ASP A 19 2.24 -8.05 -11.20
CA ASP A 19 2.36 -8.79 -12.46
C ASP A 19 1.33 -8.32 -13.51
N ALA A 20 0.07 -8.13 -13.09
CA ALA A 20 -1.00 -7.63 -13.96
C ALA A 20 -0.73 -6.20 -14.47
N LEU A 21 0.05 -5.42 -13.72
CA LEU A 21 0.53 -4.07 -14.03
C LEU A 21 1.92 -4.05 -14.71
N GLY A 22 2.52 -5.21 -14.95
CA GLY A 22 3.86 -5.34 -15.55
C GLY A 22 5.01 -4.88 -14.66
N GLY A 23 4.81 -4.84 -13.34
CA GLY A 23 5.83 -4.41 -12.37
C GLY A 23 6.12 -2.92 -12.36
N LEU A 24 5.28 -2.07 -12.98
CA LEU A 24 5.59 -0.65 -13.21
C LEU A 24 5.01 0.32 -12.16
N TYR A 25 4.06 -0.13 -11.33
CA TYR A 25 3.26 0.74 -10.47
C TYR A 25 3.36 0.35 -8.99
N HIS A 26 4.58 0.10 -8.51
CA HIS A 26 4.84 -0.23 -7.12
C HIS A 26 5.65 0.89 -6.46
N LEU A 27 5.44 1.08 -5.15
CA LEU A 27 6.27 1.96 -4.35
C LEU A 27 7.61 1.29 -4.05
N ASP A 28 8.61 2.12 -3.70
CA ASP A 28 9.92 1.67 -3.25
C ASP A 28 9.80 0.63 -2.12
N GLN A 29 10.64 -0.42 -2.20
CA GLN A 29 10.59 -1.58 -1.31
C GLN A 29 10.75 -1.27 0.18
N ALA A 30 11.27 -0.09 0.54
CA ALA A 30 11.38 0.32 1.93
C ALA A 30 10.02 0.67 2.56
N ILE A 31 8.97 0.89 1.76
CA ILE A 31 7.62 1.10 2.26
C ILE A 31 7.03 -0.25 2.70
N LYS A 32 7.10 -0.53 4.00
CA LYS A 32 6.66 -1.80 4.59
C LYS A 32 5.61 -1.59 5.66
N PRO A 33 4.70 -2.56 5.86
CA PRO A 33 3.74 -2.48 6.96
C PRO A 33 4.44 -2.67 8.31
N LEU A 34 3.93 -2.04 9.36
CA LEU A 34 4.48 -2.26 10.72
C LEU A 34 4.17 -3.66 11.26
N LYS A 35 3.11 -4.31 10.77
CA LYS A 35 2.79 -5.73 11.02
C LYS A 35 2.72 -6.48 9.68
N GLU A 36 3.35 -7.64 9.59
CA GLU A 36 3.43 -8.40 8.33
C GLU A 36 2.06 -8.85 7.83
N GLU A 37 1.12 -9.14 8.73
CA GLU A 37 -0.24 -9.57 8.41
C GLU A 37 -1.15 -8.44 7.92
N TRP A 38 -0.73 -7.18 8.03
CA TRP A 38 -1.57 -6.05 7.65
C TRP A 38 -1.73 -5.93 6.14
N LYS A 39 -2.97 -5.76 5.73
CA LYS A 39 -3.35 -5.46 4.35
C LYS A 39 -4.15 -4.16 4.28
N VAL A 40 -3.82 -3.34 3.30
CA VAL A 40 -4.52 -2.08 3.00
C VAL A 40 -5.12 -2.17 1.59
N ALA A 41 -6.34 -1.67 1.43
CA ALA A 41 -6.97 -1.50 0.13
C ALA A 41 -7.96 -0.33 0.19
N GLY A 42 -7.91 0.59 -0.78
CA GLY A 42 -8.85 1.71 -0.85
C GLY A 42 -8.40 2.77 -1.85
N LYS A 43 -9.20 3.82 -2.03
CA LYS A 43 -8.86 4.94 -2.92
C LYS A 43 -7.82 5.84 -2.27
N ALA A 44 -6.90 6.37 -3.06
CA ALA A 44 -5.88 7.28 -2.59
C ALA A 44 -6.47 8.67 -2.28
N CYS A 45 -6.42 9.07 -1.01
CA CYS A 45 -6.42 10.48 -0.63
C CYS A 45 -4.95 10.91 -0.51
N THR A 46 -4.46 11.66 -1.48
CA THR A 46 -3.04 12.00 -1.59
C THR A 46 -2.69 13.22 -0.74
N VAL A 47 -1.53 13.17 -0.09
CA VAL A 47 -1.02 14.23 0.77
C VAL A 47 0.42 14.52 0.40
N LYS A 48 0.70 15.77 0.06
CA LYS A 48 2.04 16.25 -0.28
C LYS A 48 2.56 17.14 0.83
N LEU A 49 3.66 16.74 1.45
CA LEU A 49 4.23 17.42 2.60
C LEU A 49 5.62 17.99 2.30
N ARG A 50 5.98 19.04 3.05
CA ARG A 50 7.38 19.42 3.23
C ARG A 50 8.00 18.48 4.27
N ALA A 51 9.32 18.27 4.17
CA ALA A 51 10.07 17.56 5.20
C ALA A 51 9.81 18.14 6.60
N ALA A 52 9.68 17.24 7.58
CA ALA A 52 9.44 17.54 8.99
C ALA A 52 8.14 18.31 9.29
N ASP A 53 7.09 18.17 8.48
CA ASP A 53 5.76 18.74 8.76
C ASP A 53 4.64 17.72 8.60
N ASN A 54 3.54 17.85 9.36
CA ASN A 54 2.35 17.00 9.22
C ASN A 54 1.02 17.76 9.20
N LYS A 55 1.01 19.08 8.99
CA LYS A 55 -0.23 19.87 9.01
C LYS A 55 -1.25 19.39 7.98
N MET A 56 -0.81 19.03 6.78
CA MET A 56 -1.73 18.57 5.73
C MET A 56 -2.21 17.14 5.91
N LEU A 57 -1.58 16.35 6.77
CA LEU A 57 -2.16 15.07 7.18
C LEU A 57 -3.48 15.29 7.94
N LEU A 58 -3.55 16.30 8.82
CA LEU A 58 -4.78 16.65 9.53
C LEU A 58 -5.89 17.12 8.57
N GLN A 59 -5.51 17.92 7.56
CA GLN A 59 -6.46 18.36 6.54
C GLN A 59 -6.97 17.18 5.71
N ALA A 60 -6.07 16.27 5.32
CA ALA A 60 -6.44 15.06 4.58
C ALA A 60 -7.38 14.16 5.38
N MET A 61 -7.13 13.96 6.69
CA MET A 61 -8.06 13.22 7.55
C MET A 61 -9.46 13.85 7.58
N ARG A 62 -9.56 15.18 7.51
CA ARG A 62 -10.84 15.89 7.47
C ARG A 62 -11.56 15.75 6.12
N GLU A 63 -10.81 15.61 5.03
CA GLU A 63 -11.35 15.57 3.65
C GLU A 63 -11.58 14.16 3.12
N ALA A 64 -10.88 13.15 3.65
CA ALA A 64 -10.98 11.77 3.23
C ALA A 64 -12.36 11.19 3.52
N GLU A 65 -12.81 10.31 2.62
CA GLU A 65 -14.04 9.55 2.79
C GLU A 65 -13.77 8.25 3.56
N GLU A 66 -14.84 7.66 4.12
CA GLU A 66 -14.75 6.33 4.74
C GLU A 66 -14.26 5.30 3.71
N GLY A 67 -13.23 4.53 4.09
CA GLY A 67 -12.58 3.54 3.23
C GLY A 67 -11.41 4.08 2.38
N ASP A 68 -11.12 5.38 2.41
CA ASP A 68 -9.95 5.93 1.72
C ASP A 68 -8.64 5.51 2.41
N VAL A 69 -7.57 5.49 1.62
CA VAL A 69 -6.19 5.29 2.08
C VAL A 69 -5.46 6.60 1.96
N LEU A 70 -4.89 7.09 3.07
CA LEU A 70 -4.06 8.29 3.03
C LEU A 70 -2.69 7.92 2.46
N VAL A 71 -2.32 8.50 1.33
CA VAL A 71 -1.00 8.30 0.69
C VAL A 71 -0.18 9.55 0.83
N ILE A 72 0.88 9.48 1.62
CA ILE A 72 1.62 10.64 2.09
C ILE A 72 3.02 10.67 1.49
N ASP A 73 3.25 11.62 0.59
CA ASP A 73 4.56 12.00 0.09
C ASP A 73 5.21 12.97 1.08
N ALA A 74 6.07 12.41 1.95
CA ALA A 74 6.97 13.17 2.81
C ALA A 74 8.41 13.19 2.27
N ARG A 75 8.58 12.93 0.96
CA ARG A 75 9.85 12.96 0.21
C ARG A 75 10.92 12.01 0.77
N GLY A 76 10.50 10.89 1.34
CA GLY A 76 11.38 9.93 2.00
C GLY A 76 12.08 10.47 3.24
N TYR A 77 11.62 11.58 3.82
CA TYR A 77 12.25 12.19 4.98
C TYR A 77 11.94 11.38 6.26
N THR A 78 12.98 10.84 6.89
CA THR A 78 12.85 9.91 8.03
C THR A 78 13.38 10.45 9.36
N TYR A 79 13.92 11.66 9.39
CA TYR A 79 14.48 12.23 10.63
C TYR A 79 13.37 12.55 11.65
N ASN A 80 12.23 13.08 11.19
CA ASN A 80 11.05 13.38 12.01
C ASN A 80 9.85 12.54 11.56
N ALA A 81 9.09 12.05 12.52
CA ALA A 81 7.90 11.26 12.31
C ALA A 81 6.73 12.12 11.84
N ILE A 82 6.05 11.66 10.79
CA ILE A 82 4.84 12.28 10.25
C ILE A 82 3.64 12.06 11.19
N CYS A 83 3.56 10.89 11.82
CA CYS A 83 2.52 10.57 12.78
C CYS A 83 2.99 9.61 13.87
N GLY A 84 2.26 9.64 14.99
CA GLY A 84 2.27 8.63 16.04
C GLY A 84 0.89 8.00 16.20
N ASP A 85 0.71 7.20 17.25
CA ASP A 85 -0.49 6.44 17.55
C ASP A 85 -1.78 7.26 17.60
N PHE A 86 -1.78 8.43 18.26
CA PHE A 86 -2.96 9.28 18.38
C PHE A 86 -3.54 9.70 17.01
N MET A 87 -2.66 10.02 16.05
CA MET A 87 -3.09 10.41 14.70
C MET A 87 -3.64 9.20 13.92
N VAL A 88 -3.08 8.01 14.15
CA VAL A 88 -3.57 6.76 13.57
C VAL A 88 -4.93 6.38 14.17
N GLU A 89 -5.11 6.58 15.48
CA GLU A 89 -6.40 6.39 16.16
C GLU A 89 -7.46 7.35 15.62
N LEU A 90 -7.11 8.63 15.43
CA LEU A 90 -8.00 9.61 14.80
C LEU A 90 -8.41 9.15 13.39
N ALA A 91 -7.46 8.70 12.57
CA ALA A 91 -7.77 8.16 11.24
C ALA A 91 -8.74 6.96 11.32
N LYS A 92 -8.52 6.05 12.27
CA LYS A 92 -9.39 4.88 12.48
C LYS A 92 -10.82 5.29 12.83
N VAL A 93 -10.99 6.26 13.72
CA VAL A 93 -12.32 6.79 14.11
C VAL A 93 -13.05 7.41 12.92
N LEU A 94 -12.31 8.02 11.99
CA LEU A 94 -12.85 8.62 10.76
C LEU A 94 -13.14 7.59 9.65
N GLY A 95 -12.86 6.30 9.88
CA GLY A 95 -13.15 5.24 8.92
C GLY A 95 -12.12 5.12 7.78
N ILE A 96 -10.95 5.74 7.90
CA ILE A 96 -9.84 5.58 6.95
C ILE A 96 -9.38 4.11 6.95
N ALA A 97 -9.10 3.56 5.77
CA ALA A 97 -8.72 2.15 5.59
C ALA A 97 -7.25 1.86 5.90
N GLY A 98 -6.38 2.87 5.85
CA GLY A 98 -4.97 2.77 6.21
C GLY A 98 -4.15 3.98 5.80
N LEU A 99 -2.87 3.97 6.17
CA LEU A 99 -1.89 5.01 5.83
C LEU A 99 -0.70 4.40 5.09
N VAL A 100 -0.27 5.05 4.01
CA VAL A 100 0.96 4.74 3.27
C VAL A 100 1.86 5.96 3.27
N ILE A 101 3.02 5.88 3.91
CA ILE A 101 3.84 7.05 4.27
C ILE A 101 5.25 6.92 3.70
N ASP A 102 5.58 7.75 2.72
CA ASP A 102 6.95 7.92 2.24
C ASP A 102 7.77 8.79 3.20
N GLY A 103 7.92 8.31 4.42
CA GLY A 103 8.54 8.99 5.56
C GLY A 103 8.54 8.10 6.81
N ALA A 104 8.91 8.68 7.96
CA ALA A 104 8.95 7.94 9.21
C ALA A 104 7.69 8.11 10.08
N VAL A 105 7.48 7.15 10.96
CA VAL A 105 6.48 7.20 12.05
C VAL A 105 7.15 7.03 13.41
N ARG A 106 6.38 7.23 14.48
CA ARG A 106 6.80 6.94 15.86
C ARG A 106 5.69 6.22 16.63
N ASP A 107 5.91 5.93 17.92
CA ASP A 107 4.90 5.31 18.78
C ASP A 107 4.41 3.94 18.25
N VAL A 108 5.34 3.16 17.67
CA VAL A 108 5.04 1.93 16.90
C VAL A 108 4.19 0.92 17.66
N GLN A 109 4.43 0.74 18.97
CA GLN A 109 3.61 -0.18 19.76
C GLN A 109 2.15 0.31 19.90
N GLY A 110 1.96 1.62 20.08
CA GLY A 110 0.64 2.24 20.10
C GLY A 110 -0.05 2.11 18.74
N ILE A 111 0.66 2.40 17.64
CA ILE A 111 0.13 2.23 16.27
C ILE A 111 -0.31 0.78 16.04
N LYS A 112 0.51 -0.20 16.46
CA LYS A 112 0.17 -1.62 16.37
C LYS A 112 -1.07 -2.00 17.18
N ALA A 113 -1.27 -1.38 18.34
CA ALA A 113 -2.44 -1.61 19.19
C ALA A 113 -3.73 -1.00 18.62
N VAL A 114 -3.63 0.13 17.91
CA VAL A 114 -4.77 0.75 17.21
C VAL A 114 -5.33 -0.19 16.14
N ASP A 115 -4.50 -1.05 15.55
CA ASP A 115 -4.90 -2.02 14.53
C ASP A 115 -5.55 -1.37 13.29
N LEU A 116 -4.92 -0.30 12.82
CA LEU A 116 -5.15 0.29 11.51
C LEU A 116 -3.88 0.08 10.67
N PRO A 117 -3.96 -0.44 9.42
CA PRO A 117 -2.78 -0.67 8.60
C PRO A 117 -1.97 0.62 8.37
N VAL A 118 -0.70 0.60 8.76
CA VAL A 118 0.27 1.67 8.49
C VAL A 118 1.49 1.08 7.79
N PHE A 119 1.77 1.61 6.61
CA PHE A 119 2.94 1.33 5.79
C PHE A 119 3.84 2.56 5.81
N CYS A 120 5.12 2.38 6.10
CA CYS A 120 6.04 3.50 6.22
C CYS A 120 7.46 3.15 5.78
N ARG A 121 8.26 4.16 5.47
CA ARG A 121 9.68 4.01 5.12
C ARG A 121 10.56 3.70 6.34
N GLY A 122 10.18 4.17 7.52
CA GLY A 122 11.02 4.02 8.70
C GLY A 122 10.38 4.47 10.01
N ILE A 123 11.16 4.37 11.08
CA ILE A 123 10.74 4.68 12.44
C ILE A 123 11.75 5.66 13.04
N THR A 124 11.26 6.68 13.73
CA THR A 124 12.09 7.66 14.45
C THR A 124 11.42 8.07 15.76
N VAL A 125 12.17 8.70 16.66
CA VAL A 125 11.64 9.21 17.94
C VAL A 125 11.21 10.68 17.87
N ALA A 126 11.78 11.45 16.94
CA ALA A 126 11.52 12.88 16.82
C ALA A 126 10.16 13.13 16.14
N ALA A 127 9.37 14.10 16.64
CA ALA A 127 8.12 14.52 15.99
C ALA A 127 8.38 15.57 14.91
N SER A 128 7.50 15.63 13.90
CA SER A 128 7.41 16.75 12.96
C SER A 128 6.77 17.99 13.59
N ASP A 129 7.00 19.15 12.97
CA ASP A 129 6.28 20.39 13.26
C ASP A 129 4.91 20.45 12.55
N LYS A 130 4.16 21.53 12.78
CA LYS A 130 2.83 21.81 12.22
C LYS A 130 2.73 23.19 11.55
N ALA A 131 3.84 23.72 11.08
CA ALA A 131 3.97 25.11 10.62
C ALA A 131 4.07 25.26 9.10
N GLY A 132 4.22 24.15 8.38
CA GLY A 132 4.52 24.09 6.97
C GLY A 132 3.30 24.18 6.06
N SER A 133 3.61 24.35 4.77
CA SER A 133 2.68 24.22 3.67
C SER A 133 2.69 22.80 3.09
N GLY A 134 1.67 22.48 2.32
CA GLY A 134 1.55 21.26 1.55
C GLY A 134 0.23 21.29 0.78
N GLU A 135 -0.13 20.16 0.19
CA GLU A 135 -1.30 20.03 -0.67
C GLU A 135 -2.01 18.70 -0.35
N VAL A 136 -3.33 18.68 -0.47
CA VAL A 136 -4.17 17.48 -0.33
C VAL A 136 -4.91 17.29 -1.65
N ASN A 137 -5.16 16.05 -2.05
CA ASN A 137 -5.89 15.70 -3.27
C ASN A 137 -5.27 16.29 -4.54
N VAL A 138 -3.93 16.25 -4.61
CA VAL A 138 -3.14 16.57 -5.82
C VAL A 138 -2.32 15.35 -6.26
N PRO A 139 -1.92 15.24 -7.53
CA PRO A 139 -0.97 14.22 -7.94
C PRO A 139 0.36 14.33 -7.17
N ILE A 140 0.88 13.20 -6.69
CA ILE A 140 2.13 13.12 -5.92
C ILE A 140 3.09 12.09 -6.51
N SER A 141 4.37 12.20 -6.13
CA SER A 141 5.41 11.22 -6.42
C SER A 141 5.81 10.53 -5.13
N CYS A 142 5.03 9.54 -4.71
CA CYS A 142 5.22 8.86 -3.43
C CYS A 142 6.15 7.65 -3.60
N ALA A 143 7.32 7.67 -2.94
CA ALA A 143 8.26 6.55 -2.93
C ALA A 143 8.58 6.01 -4.34
N GLY A 144 8.77 6.90 -5.33
CA GLY A 144 9.11 6.52 -6.72
C GLY A 144 7.94 6.20 -7.63
N ALA A 145 6.69 6.19 -7.13
CA ALA A 145 5.49 5.98 -7.93
C ALA A 145 4.65 7.26 -8.05
N ALA A 146 4.06 7.46 -9.23
CA ALA A 146 3.03 8.47 -9.41
C ALA A 146 1.71 7.99 -8.78
N VAL A 147 1.08 8.84 -7.98
CA VAL A 147 -0.22 8.56 -7.36
C VAL A 147 -1.15 9.73 -7.61
N HIS A 148 -2.29 9.46 -8.23
CA HIS A 148 -3.36 10.43 -8.43
C HIS A 148 -4.45 10.24 -7.36
N PRO A 149 -5.13 11.32 -6.93
CA PRO A 149 -6.31 11.21 -6.08
C PRO A 149 -7.33 10.24 -6.70
N GLY A 150 -7.78 9.27 -5.91
CA GLY A 150 -8.74 8.25 -6.33
C GLY A 150 -8.14 6.97 -6.92
N ASP A 151 -6.83 6.91 -7.22
CA ASP A 151 -6.17 5.65 -7.61
C ASP A 151 -6.34 4.60 -6.52
N LEU A 152 -6.46 3.32 -6.89
CA LEU A 152 -6.58 2.28 -5.89
C LEU A 152 -5.21 1.88 -5.35
N ILE A 153 -5.09 1.95 -4.04
CA ILE A 153 -3.92 1.51 -3.29
C ILE A 153 -4.22 0.11 -2.77
N VAL A 154 -3.27 -0.81 -2.97
CA VAL A 154 -3.32 -2.14 -2.36
C VAL A 154 -1.95 -2.45 -1.78
N GLY A 155 -1.90 -2.94 -0.56
CA GLY A 155 -0.64 -3.27 0.10
C GLY A 155 -0.75 -4.49 1.03
N ASP A 156 0.36 -5.21 1.15
CA ASP A 156 0.57 -6.35 2.05
C ASP A 156 2.06 -6.43 2.45
N ALA A 157 2.51 -7.54 3.04
CA ALA A 157 3.91 -7.71 3.47
C ALA A 157 4.96 -7.43 2.37
N ASP A 158 4.62 -7.66 1.11
CA ASP A 158 5.55 -7.51 -0.02
C ASP A 158 5.73 -6.04 -0.40
N GLY A 159 4.74 -5.19 -0.18
CA GLY A 159 4.83 -3.74 -0.41
C GLY A 159 3.49 -3.13 -0.77
N VAL A 160 3.52 -2.04 -1.54
CA VAL A 160 2.34 -1.28 -1.95
C VAL A 160 2.34 -1.09 -3.46
N VAL A 161 1.20 -1.34 -4.09
CA VAL A 161 0.93 -1.10 -5.50
C VAL A 161 -0.13 -0.02 -5.68
N VAL A 162 0.01 0.74 -6.76
CA VAL A 162 -0.91 1.78 -7.19
C VAL A 162 -1.60 1.29 -8.46
N ILE A 163 -2.92 1.25 -8.46
CA ILE A 163 -3.71 0.85 -9.61
C ILE A 163 -4.41 2.11 -10.13
N PRO A 164 -4.01 2.63 -11.30
CA PRO A 164 -4.71 3.75 -11.92
C PRO A 164 -6.19 3.43 -12.09
N GLN A 165 -7.06 4.40 -11.82
CA GLN A 165 -8.52 4.23 -11.81
C GLN A 165 -9.07 3.57 -13.07
N GLU A 166 -8.54 3.94 -14.24
CA GLU A 166 -8.95 3.42 -15.54
C GLU A 166 -8.51 1.97 -15.80
N LYS A 167 -7.59 1.44 -15.00
CA LYS A 167 -7.04 0.07 -15.13
C LYS A 167 -7.63 -0.93 -14.15
N VAL A 168 -8.41 -0.48 -13.17
CA VAL A 168 -8.87 -1.29 -12.02
C VAL A 168 -9.52 -2.60 -12.45
N GLU A 169 -10.51 -2.57 -13.34
CA GLU A 169 -11.23 -3.78 -13.78
C GLU A 169 -10.32 -4.77 -14.53
N ALA A 170 -9.47 -4.24 -15.42
CA ALA A 170 -8.53 -5.06 -16.18
C ALA A 170 -7.46 -5.71 -15.30
N VAL A 171 -6.97 -4.98 -14.29
CA VAL A 171 -5.98 -5.48 -13.33
C VAL A 171 -6.60 -6.52 -12.42
N LEU A 172 -7.81 -6.28 -11.90
CA LEU A 172 -8.53 -7.27 -11.08
C LEU A 172 -8.71 -8.59 -11.83
N ALA A 173 -9.21 -8.56 -13.06
CA ALA A 173 -9.42 -9.76 -13.87
C ALA A 173 -8.10 -10.52 -14.12
N LYS A 174 -7.04 -9.82 -14.52
CA LYS A 174 -5.72 -10.42 -14.78
C LYS A 174 -5.08 -11.00 -13.52
N ALA A 175 -5.16 -10.29 -12.39
CA ALA A 175 -4.60 -10.76 -11.13
C ALA A 175 -5.34 -12.01 -10.62
N GLN A 176 -6.67 -12.06 -10.76
CA GLN A 176 -7.45 -13.27 -10.45
C GLN A 176 -7.07 -14.46 -11.34
N GLU A 177 -6.96 -14.23 -12.65
CA GLU A 177 -6.54 -15.26 -13.60
C GLU A 177 -5.13 -15.78 -13.28
N LYS A 178 -4.20 -14.89 -12.92
CA LYS A 178 -2.85 -15.24 -12.50
C LYS A 178 -2.84 -16.14 -11.27
N VAL A 179 -3.57 -15.76 -10.22
CA VAL A 179 -3.69 -16.56 -8.99
C VAL A 179 -4.27 -17.94 -9.30
N GLN A 180 -5.33 -18.00 -10.11
CA GLN A 180 -5.94 -19.28 -10.49
C GLN A 180 -4.96 -20.20 -11.25
N LYS A 181 -4.22 -19.64 -12.22
CA LYS A 181 -3.19 -20.37 -12.97
C LYS A 181 -2.05 -20.86 -12.08
N ASP A 182 -1.66 -20.06 -11.08
CA ASP A 182 -0.61 -20.44 -10.14
C ASP A 182 -1.07 -21.60 -9.25
N LEU A 183 -2.31 -21.57 -8.75
CA LEU A 183 -2.89 -22.68 -7.98
C LEU A 183 -2.96 -23.99 -8.79
N GLU A 184 -3.37 -23.92 -10.06
CA GLU A 184 -3.40 -25.07 -10.96
C GLU A 184 -1.99 -25.61 -11.24
N ARG A 185 -1.02 -24.71 -11.43
CA ARG A 185 0.38 -25.07 -11.61
C ARG A 185 0.94 -25.73 -10.35
N GLU A 186 0.70 -25.16 -9.17
CA GLU A 186 1.13 -25.72 -7.90
C GLU A 186 0.56 -27.12 -7.66
N ALA A 187 -0.75 -27.29 -7.85
CA ALA A 187 -1.41 -28.59 -7.70
C ALA A 187 -0.82 -29.66 -8.62
N LYS A 188 -0.37 -29.29 -9.83
CA LYS A 188 0.26 -30.21 -10.78
C LYS A 188 1.74 -30.46 -10.49
N VAL A 189 2.52 -29.40 -10.26
CA VAL A 189 4.00 -29.45 -10.18
C VAL A 189 4.45 -29.96 -8.82
N LEU A 190 3.74 -29.60 -7.74
CA LEU A 190 4.12 -29.96 -6.37
C LEU A 190 3.48 -31.29 -5.91
N ALA A 191 2.76 -31.98 -6.79
CA ALA A 191 2.10 -33.26 -6.46
C ALA A 191 3.09 -34.38 -6.09
N SER A 192 4.30 -34.34 -6.66
CA SER A 192 5.34 -35.36 -6.42
C SER A 192 6.72 -34.83 -6.80
N ARG A 193 7.78 -35.50 -6.33
CA ARG A 193 9.16 -35.21 -6.73
C ARG A 193 9.35 -35.37 -8.24
N GLU A 194 8.73 -36.38 -8.83
CA GLU A 194 8.80 -36.69 -10.26
C GLU A 194 8.14 -35.58 -11.10
N ALA A 195 6.97 -35.10 -10.69
CA ALA A 195 6.29 -33.98 -11.36
C ALA A 195 7.09 -32.68 -11.27
N ALA A 196 7.72 -32.40 -10.12
CA ALA A 196 8.60 -31.26 -9.94
C ALA A 196 9.83 -31.33 -10.86
N ILE A 197 10.48 -32.49 -10.95
CA ILE A 197 11.61 -32.71 -11.87
C ILE A 197 11.17 -32.53 -13.32
N ALA A 198 10.06 -33.14 -13.75
CA ALA A 198 9.57 -32.99 -15.12
C ALA A 198 9.23 -31.54 -15.49
N TYR A 199 8.77 -30.74 -14.52
CA TYR A 199 8.59 -29.30 -14.71
C TYR A 199 9.92 -28.57 -14.89
N LEU A 200 10.92 -28.88 -14.05
CA LEU A 200 12.26 -28.29 -14.13
C LEU A 200 12.94 -28.65 -15.45
N ASP A 201 12.91 -29.92 -15.86
CA ASP A 201 13.49 -30.41 -17.12
C ASP A 201 12.88 -29.66 -18.31
N LYS A 202 11.54 -29.52 -18.34
CA LYS A 202 10.83 -28.72 -19.34
C LYS A 202 11.24 -27.25 -19.33
N ALA A 203 11.39 -26.65 -18.15
CA ALA A 203 11.74 -25.23 -18.02
C ALA A 203 13.20 -24.95 -18.41
N LEU A 204 14.09 -25.92 -18.20
CA LEU A 204 15.52 -25.86 -18.55
C LEU A 204 15.79 -26.30 -20.00
N GLY A 205 14.82 -26.95 -20.66
CA GLY A 205 14.95 -27.45 -22.02
C GLY A 205 15.81 -28.70 -22.14
N SER A 206 15.89 -29.51 -21.07
CA SER A 206 16.67 -30.76 -20.99
C SER A 206 15.80 -31.99 -21.02
#